data_AF-A0A239DC50-F1
#
_entry.id   AF-A0A239DC50-F1
#
_cell.length_a   1.000
_cell.length_b   1.000
_cell.length_c   1.000
_cell.angle_alpha   90.00
_cell.angle_beta   90.00
_cell.angle_gamma   90.00
#
_symmetry.space_group_name_H-M   'P 1'
#
loop_
_entity.id
_entity.type
_entity.pdbx_description
1 polymer ?
#
loop_
_entity_poly.entity_id
_entity_poly.type
_entity_poly.pdbx_seq_one_letter_code
_entity_poly.pdbx_strand_id
1 'polypeptide(L)'
;MANSDESRILGLLADELDAARATLERLGVALCGNPAVAGQHIHELQALDDIGQRQAAIAAILRAPDIGVAAAGATLESICRRLGTA
;
A
#
# COMPACT_ATOMS: atom_id res chain seq x y z
N MET A 1 -25.02 11.68 -9.88
CA MET A 1 -25.09 10.64 -8.83
C MET A 1 -23.96 9.61 -8.97
N ALA A 2 -23.65 9.10 -10.16
CA ALA A 2 -22.58 8.10 -10.38
C ALA A 2 -21.19 8.45 -9.76
N ASN A 3 -20.75 9.71 -9.84
CA ASN A 3 -19.45 10.14 -9.32
C ASN A 3 -19.32 10.02 -7.77
N SER A 4 -20.45 10.10 -7.05
CA SER A 4 -20.45 9.98 -5.59
C SER A 4 -20.38 8.52 -5.12
N ASP A 5 -21.01 7.60 -5.86
CA ASP A 5 -20.96 6.18 -5.56
C ASP A 5 -19.59 5.59 -5.90
N GLU A 6 -19.00 6.00 -7.02
CA GLU A 6 -17.64 5.61 -7.40
C GLU A 6 -16.62 6.08 -6.37
N SER A 7 -16.62 7.36 -6.00
CA SER A 7 -15.74 7.90 -4.96
C SER A 7 -15.91 7.17 -3.62
N ARG A 8 -17.15 6.82 -3.24
CA ARG A 8 -17.42 6.01 -2.05
C ARG A 8 -16.83 4.61 -2.13
N ILE A 9 -16.97 3.92 -3.27
CA ILE A 9 -16.40 2.58 -3.49
C ILE A 9 -14.87 2.64 -3.43
N LEU A 10 -14.25 3.62 -4.08
CA LEU A 10 -12.80 3.81 -4.07
C LEU A 10 -12.28 4.09 -2.65
N GLY A 11 -13.01 4.88 -1.87
CA GLY A 11 -12.74 5.09 -0.45
C GLY A 11 -12.77 3.80 0.36
N LEU A 12 -13.81 2.97 0.18
CA LEU A 12 -13.91 1.66 0.85
C LEU A 12 -12.76 0.72 0.46
N LEU A 13 -12.37 0.68 -0.81
CA LEU A 13 -11.23 -0.11 -1.27
C LEU A 13 -9.91 0.38 -0.65
N ALA A 14 -9.74 1.69 -0.50
CA ALA A 14 -8.59 2.27 0.17
C ALA A 14 -8.56 1.90 1.66
N ASP A 15 -9.72 1.87 2.34
CA ASP A 15 -9.83 1.46 3.73
C ASP A 15 -9.46 -0.02 3.93
N GLU A 16 -9.87 -0.91 3.02
CA GLU A 16 -9.49 -2.32 3.04
C GLU A 16 -7.97 -2.51 2.83
N LEU A 17 -7.35 -1.72 1.95
CA LEU A 17 -5.89 -1.74 1.77
C LEU A 17 -5.15 -1.30 3.04
N ASP A 18 -5.65 -0.27 3.74
CA ASP A 18 -5.08 0.17 5.01
C ASP A 18 -5.29 -0.85 6.14
N ALA A 19 -6.44 -1.50 6.20
CA ALA A 19 -6.71 -2.57 7.16
C ALA A 19 -5.78 -3.78 6.96
N ALA A 20 -5.57 -4.16 5.70
CA ALA A 20 -4.61 -5.20 5.34
C ALA A 20 -3.18 -4.79 5.71
N ARG A 21 -2.76 -3.56 5.39
CA ARG A 21 -1.45 -3.02 5.76
C ARG A 21 -1.23 -3.04 7.27
N ALA A 22 -2.19 -2.55 8.05
CA ALA A 22 -2.10 -2.54 9.51
C ALA A 22 -1.97 -3.95 10.11
N THR A 23 -2.52 -4.97 9.43
CA THR A 23 -2.34 -6.37 9.84
C THR A 23 -0.94 -6.88 9.52
N LEU A 24 -0.40 -6.55 8.35
CA LEU A 24 0.99 -6.87 7.98
C LEU A 24 2.00 -6.18 8.90
N GLU A 25 1.77 -4.92 9.25
CA GLU A 25 2.64 -4.16 10.16
C GLU A 25 2.69 -4.76 11.56
N ARG A 26 1.53 -5.14 12.12
CA ARG A 26 1.48 -5.83 13.41
C ARG A 26 2.22 -7.17 13.37
N LEU A 27 2.09 -7.92 12.27
CA LEU A 27 2.85 -9.15 12.08
C LEU A 27 4.35 -8.88 11.98
N GLY A 28 4.76 -7.90 11.18
CA GLY A 28 6.16 -7.50 11.02
C GLY A 28 6.80 -7.09 12.35
N VAL A 29 6.10 -6.28 13.16
CA VAL A 29 6.55 -5.91 14.51
C VAL A 29 6.72 -7.13 15.40
N ALA A 30 5.76 -8.07 15.38
CA ALA A 30 5.85 -9.29 16.18
C ALA A 30 7.04 -10.17 15.77
N LEU A 31 7.30 -10.32 14.47
CA LEU A 31 8.42 -11.10 13.95
C LEU A 31 9.77 -10.44 14.23
N CYS A 32 9.86 -9.12 14.05
CA CYS A 32 11.06 -8.34 14.37
C CYS A 32 11.40 -8.32 15.87
N GLY A 33 10.42 -8.57 16.75
CA GLY A 33 10.63 -8.71 18.18
C GLY A 33 11.49 -9.91 18.58
N ASN A 34 11.72 -10.88 17.68
CA ASN A 34 12.66 -11.98 17.86
C ASN A 34 13.88 -11.80 16.95
N PRO A 35 15.07 -11.44 17.50
CA PRO A 35 16.26 -11.19 16.69
C PRO A 35 16.73 -12.38 15.83
N ALA A 36 16.49 -13.62 16.27
CA ALA A 36 16.86 -14.80 15.49
C ALA A 36 15.98 -14.94 14.25
N VAL A 37 14.67 -14.74 14.39
CA VAL A 37 13.71 -14.74 13.27
C VAL A 37 13.99 -13.56 12.33
N ALA A 38 14.20 -12.37 12.90
CA ALA A 38 14.49 -11.18 12.13
C ALA A 38 15.77 -11.31 11.29
N GLY A 39 16.83 -11.88 11.87
CA GLY A 39 18.09 -12.12 11.17
C GLY A 39 17.98 -13.20 10.09
N GLN A 40 17.24 -14.28 10.35
CA GLN A 40 17.06 -15.38 9.39
C GLN A 40 16.16 -15.01 8.21
N HIS A 41 15.22 -14.09 8.40
CA HIS A 41 14.18 -13.76 7.42
C HIS A 41 14.15 -12.29 7.02
N ILE A 42 15.30 -11.61 7.07
CA ILE A 42 15.35 -10.16 6.84
C ILE A 42 14.81 -9.77 5.45
N HIS A 43 15.05 -10.60 4.44
CA HIS A 43 14.59 -10.35 3.07
C HIS A 43 13.08 -10.52 2.93
N GLU A 44 12.51 -11.54 3.57
CA GLU A 44 11.05 -11.74 3.59
C GLU A 44 10.36 -10.63 4.39
N LEU A 45 10.96 -10.17 5.49
CA LEU A 45 10.45 -9.04 6.27
C LEU A 45 10.50 -7.72 5.47
N GLN A 46 11.56 -7.49 4.70
CA GLN A 46 11.63 -6.37 3.75
C GLN A 46 10.54 -6.48 2.68
N ALA A 47 10.30 -7.66 2.13
CA ALA A 47 9.23 -7.86 1.15
C ALA A 47 7.82 -7.60 1.73
N LEU A 48 7.61 -7.90 3.02
CA LEU A 48 6.36 -7.54 3.72
C LEU A 48 6.21 -6.03 3.88
N ASP A 49 7.29 -5.32 4.22
CA ASP A 49 7.29 -3.85 4.28
C ASP A 49 6.97 -3.24 2.91
N ASP A 50 7.61 -3.73 1.85
CA ASP A 50 7.34 -3.30 0.47
C ASP A 50 5.87 -3.51 0.05
N ILE A 51 5.22 -4.58 0.53
CA ILE A 51 3.78 -4.78 0.32
C ILE A 51 2.98 -3.67 1.03
N GLY A 52 3.32 -3.35 2.28
CA GLY A 52 2.68 -2.29 3.04
C GLY A 52 2.81 -0.92 2.38
N GLN A 53 4.01 -0.57 1.90
CA GLN A 53 4.26 0.67 1.17
C GLN A 53 3.42 0.77 -0.12
N ARG A 54 3.30 -0.33 -0.86
CA ARG A 54 2.44 -0.41 -2.06
C ARG A 54 0.97 -0.22 -1.70
N GLN A 55 0.49 -0.85 -0.63
CA GLN A 55 -0.90 -0.69 -0.16
C GLN A 55 -1.20 0.75 0.22
N ALA A 56 -0.30 1.40 0.97
CA ALA A 56 -0.44 2.81 1.35
C ALA A 56 -0.48 3.74 0.13
N ALA A 57 0.43 3.55 -0.82
CA ALA A 57 0.49 4.37 -2.02
C ALA A 57 -0.76 4.20 -2.90
N ILE A 58 -1.27 2.96 -3.08
CA ILE A 58 -2.50 2.71 -3.82
C ILE A 58 -3.70 3.34 -3.09
N ALA A 59 -3.81 3.15 -1.77
CA ALA A 59 -4.89 3.72 -0.97
C ALA A 59 -4.91 5.26 -1.06
N ALA A 60 -3.75 5.90 -1.09
CA ALA A 60 -3.63 7.34 -1.29
C ALA A 60 -4.13 7.79 -2.68
N ILE A 61 -3.78 7.05 -3.74
CA ILE A 61 -4.27 7.31 -5.10
C ILE A 61 -5.79 7.18 -5.16
N LEU A 62 -6.36 6.10 -4.60
CA LEU A 62 -7.80 5.84 -4.63
C LEU A 62 -8.64 6.89 -3.89
N ARG A 63 -8.07 7.54 -2.86
CA ARG A 63 -8.73 8.63 -2.12
C ARG A 63 -8.55 10.01 -2.75
N ALA A 64 -7.70 10.12 -3.77
CA ALA A 64 -7.42 11.41 -4.38
C ALA A 64 -8.67 11.97 -5.07
N PRO A 65 -8.91 13.30 -5.00
CA PRO A 65 -9.98 13.94 -5.78
C PRO A 65 -9.85 13.72 -7.29
N ASP A 66 -8.62 13.56 -7.77
CA ASP A 66 -8.29 13.18 -9.15
C ASP A 66 -7.28 12.03 -9.13
N ILE A 67 -7.78 10.83 -9.45
CA ILE A 67 -6.98 9.60 -9.49
C ILE A 67 -5.89 9.67 -10.55
N GLY A 68 -6.17 10.30 -11.70
CA GLY A 68 -5.21 10.37 -12.81
C GLY A 68 -3.99 11.21 -12.44
N VAL A 69 -4.23 12.38 -11.83
CA VAL A 69 -3.16 13.25 -11.33
C VAL A 69 -2.38 12.57 -10.21
N ALA A 70 -3.06 11.93 -9.25
CA ALA A 70 -2.39 11.24 -8.15
C ALA A 70 -1.55 10.04 -8.63
N ALA A 71 -2.06 9.27 -9.60
CA ALA A 71 -1.34 8.16 -10.21
C ALA A 71 -0.10 8.63 -10.97
N ALA A 72 -0.20 9.73 -11.72
CA ALA A 72 0.94 10.34 -12.42
C ALA A 72 2.02 10.88 -11.46
N GLY A 73 1.61 11.33 -10.26
CA GLY A 73 2.51 11.80 -9.21
C GLY A 73 3.06 10.70 -8.29
N ALA A 74 2.74 9.43 -8.54
CA ALA A 74 3.28 8.33 -7.74
C ALA A 74 4.81 8.28 -7.84
N THR A 75 5.48 8.03 -6.72
CA THR A 75 6.95 7.97 -6.64
C THR A 75 7.48 6.57 -6.37
N LEU A 76 6.60 5.63 -5.98
CA LEU A 76 6.99 4.26 -5.71
C LEU A 76 7.24 3.53 -7.03
N GLU A 77 8.50 3.16 -7.29
CA GLU A 77 8.95 2.63 -8.58
C GLU A 77 8.08 1.46 -9.10
N SER A 78 7.68 0.55 -8.20
CA SER A 78 6.82 -0.58 -8.55
C SER A 78 5.43 -0.16 -9.06
N ILE A 79 4.90 0.96 -8.58
CA ILE A 79 3.64 1.54 -9.05
C ILE A 79 3.88 2.29 -10.36
N CYS A 80 4.91 3.13 -10.43
CA CYS A 80 5.24 3.89 -11.64
C CYS A 80 5.45 2.96 -12.85
N ARG A 81 6.20 1.87 -12.66
CA ARG A 81 6.44 0.85 -13.69
C ARG A 81 5.15 0.22 -14.19
N ARG A 82 4.18 -0.04 -13.31
CA ARG A 82 2.89 -0.65 -13.67
C ARG A 82 1.94 0.35 -14.34
N LEU A 83 2.04 1.63 -13.98
CA LEU A 83 1.29 2.71 -14.61
C LEU A 83 1.91 3.18 -15.93
N GLY A 84 3.15 2.77 -16.24
CA GLY A 84 3.89 3.23 -17.41
C GLY A 84 4.39 4.68 -17.29
N THR A 85 4.63 5.15 -16.06
CA THR A 85 5.08 6.51 -15.75
C THR A 85 6.54 6.58 -15.28
N ALA A 86 7.23 5.44 -15.26
CA ALA A 86 8.65 5.30 -14.95
C ALA A 86 9.54 5.45 -16.19
#